data_AF-A0A8T4RYQ9-F1
#
_entry.id   AF-A0A8T4RYQ9-F1
#
_cell.length_a   1.000
_cell.length_b   1.000
_cell.length_c   1.000
_cell.angle_alpha   90.00
_cell.angle_beta   90.00
_cell.angle_gamma   90.00
#
_symmetry.space_group_name_H-M   'P 1'
#
loop_
_entity.id
_entity.type
_entity.pdbx_description
1 polymer ?
#
loop_
_entity_poly.entity_id
_entity_poly.type
_entity_poly.pdbx_seq_one_letter_code
_entity_poly.pdbx_strand_id
1 'polypeptide(L)'
;MKKVLLIVLLIFLDQLTKFLIPGITNTGAAFGILQEKNLLLIILSFIVLFGAVYYYRNYHDLRISILLIIAGTAGNLIDRLLFGFVRDFIDLRFWPVFNLADSYNVIGALLLVYIAFIKKQEK
;
A
#
# COMPACT_ATOMS: atom_id res chain seq x y z
N MET A 1 14.33 -14.75 5.06
CA MET A 1 15.16 -13.81 4.29
C MET A 1 14.52 -13.34 2.99
N LYS A 2 14.27 -14.21 1.99
CA LYS A 2 13.75 -13.78 0.66
C LYS A 2 12.49 -12.88 0.69
N LYS A 3 11.54 -13.15 1.59
CA LYS A 3 10.28 -12.37 1.69
C LYS A 3 10.44 -10.98 2.31
N VAL A 4 11.30 -10.86 3.33
CA VAL A 4 11.61 -9.54 3.93
C VAL A 4 12.35 -8.68 2.92
N LEU A 5 13.29 -9.28 2.18
CA LEU A 5 13.98 -8.60 1.09
C LEU A 5 13.00 -8.09 0.02
N LEU A 6 11.96 -8.88 -0.31
CA LEU A 6 10.93 -8.44 -1.25
C LEU A 6 10.14 -7.23 -0.74
N ILE A 7 9.74 -7.20 0.54
CA ILE A 7 9.05 -6.03 1.13
C ILE A 7 9.94 -4.79 1.00
N VAL A 8 11.20 -4.90 1.42
CA VAL A 8 12.17 -3.80 1.38
C VAL A 8 12.39 -3.33 -0.06
N LEU A 9 12.50 -4.26 -1.01
CA LEU A 9 12.65 -3.95 -2.43
C LEU A 9 11.42 -3.19 -2.97
N LEU A 10 10.20 -3.64 -2.67
CA LEU A 10 8.98 -2.97 -3.13
C LEU A 10 8.83 -1.56 -2.56
N ILE A 11 9.14 -1.38 -1.27
CA ILE A 11 9.18 -0.05 -0.63
C ILE A 11 10.25 0.80 -1.29
N PHE A 12 11.45 0.26 -1.50
CA PHE A 12 12.53 0.99 -2.16
C PHE A 12 12.14 1.43 -3.57
N LEU A 13 11.48 0.57 -4.35
CA LEU A 13 11.00 0.91 -5.69
C LEU A 13 9.95 2.03 -5.65
N ASP A 14 8.98 1.95 -4.73
CA ASP A 14 7.99 3.02 -4.54
C ASP A 14 8.69 4.36 -4.24
N GLN A 15 9.57 4.38 -3.23
CA GLN A 15 10.29 5.58 -2.81
C GLN A 15 11.20 6.13 -3.91
N LEU A 16 11.92 5.26 -4.64
CA LEU A 16 12.78 5.63 -5.75
C LEU A 16 11.95 6.27 -6.88
N THR A 17 10.80 5.69 -7.24
CA THR A 17 9.94 6.26 -8.29
C THR A 17 9.33 7.59 -7.89
N LYS A 18 8.89 7.76 -6.63
CA LYS A 18 8.41 9.05 -6.10
C LYS A 18 9.50 10.12 -6.10
N PHE A 19 10.75 9.73 -5.87
CA PHE A 19 11.89 10.64 -5.93
C PHE A 19 12.20 11.07 -7.38
N LEU A 20 12.23 10.11 -8.31
CA LEU A 20 12.65 10.35 -9.70
C LEU A 20 11.58 10.99 -10.58
N ILE A 21 10.30 10.69 -10.33
CA ILE A 21 9.19 11.10 -11.20
C ILE A 21 8.44 12.26 -10.53
N PRO A 22 8.37 13.45 -11.17
CA PRO A 22 7.52 14.54 -10.70
C PRO A 22 6.06 14.11 -10.60
N GLY A 23 5.41 14.47 -9.51
CA GLY A 23 4.03 14.11 -9.22
C GLY A 23 3.30 15.19 -8.46
N ILE A 24 2.01 14.97 -8.21
CA ILE A 24 1.18 15.83 -7.38
C ILE A 24 1.28 15.42 -5.91
N THR A 25 1.03 16.37 -5.01
CA THR A 25 0.97 16.12 -3.57
C THR A 25 -0.46 15.79 -3.15
N ASN A 26 -0.64 14.68 -2.44
CA ASN A 26 -1.92 14.22 -1.93
C ASN A 26 -1.93 14.22 -0.41
N THR A 27 -2.70 15.13 0.19
CA THR A 27 -2.91 15.24 1.65
C THR A 27 -4.06 14.37 2.16
N GLY A 28 -4.80 13.72 1.26
CA GLY A 28 -5.92 12.84 1.56
C GLY A 28 -5.59 11.36 1.39
N ALA A 29 -6.65 10.57 1.28
CA ALA A 29 -6.61 9.17 0.88
C ALA A 29 -7.04 9.01 -0.59
N ALA A 30 -7.39 7.79 -1.01
CA ALA A 30 -7.88 7.51 -2.37
C ALA A 30 -9.04 8.45 -2.74
N PHE A 31 -9.07 8.89 -4.01
CA PHE A 31 -10.05 9.85 -4.54
C PHE A 31 -10.10 11.20 -3.80
N GLY A 32 -9.06 11.55 -3.03
CA GLY A 32 -9.00 12.81 -2.31
C GLY A 32 -9.96 12.91 -1.12
N ILE A 33 -10.44 11.80 -0.56
CA ILE A 33 -11.22 11.82 0.69
C ILE A 33 -10.29 12.10 1.88
N LEU A 34 -10.84 12.63 2.99
CA LEU A 34 -10.07 12.88 4.23
C LEU A 34 -8.85 13.81 4.04
N GLN A 35 -8.96 14.83 3.17
CA GLN A 35 -7.89 15.82 2.98
C GLN A 35 -7.54 16.52 4.30
N GLU A 36 -6.25 16.85 4.45
CA GLU A 36 -5.68 17.50 5.63
C GLU A 36 -5.87 16.70 6.94
N LYS A 37 -6.27 15.42 6.87
CA LYS A 37 -6.39 14.53 8.04
C LYS A 37 -5.16 13.63 8.18
N ASN A 38 -3.96 14.17 7.98
CA ASN A 38 -2.72 13.38 7.96
C ASN A 38 -2.53 12.51 9.22
N LEU A 39 -2.81 13.05 10.41
CA LEU A 39 -2.71 12.29 11.67
C LEU A 39 -3.65 11.07 11.68
N LEU A 40 -4.89 11.23 11.21
CA LEU A 40 -5.86 10.12 11.11
C LEU A 40 -5.36 9.06 10.14
N LEU A 41 -4.82 9.47 8.98
CA LEU A 41 -4.30 8.56 7.96
C LEU A 41 -3.06 7.79 8.44
N ILE A 42 -2.19 8.44 9.22
CA ILE A 42 -1.05 7.78 9.89
C ILE A 42 -1.55 6.70 10.86
N ILE A 43 -2.52 7.03 11.72
CA ILE A 43 -3.11 6.09 12.68
C ILE A 43 -3.72 4.88 11.95
N LEU A 44 -4.53 5.11 10.92
CA LEU A 44 -5.14 4.05 10.12
C LEU A 44 -4.08 3.18 9.43
N SER A 45 -3.01 3.79 8.92
CA SER A 45 -1.90 3.06 8.28
C SER A 45 -1.20 2.13 9.28
N PHE A 46 -0.96 2.58 10.51
CA PHE A 46 -0.42 1.71 11.56
C PHE A 46 -1.36 0.55 11.91
N ILE A 47 -2.67 0.80 12.02
CA ILE A 47 -3.67 -0.24 12.29
C ILE A 47 -3.62 -1.31 11.19
N VAL A 48 -3.62 -0.90 9.91
CA VAL A 48 -3.51 -1.81 8.76
C VAL A 48 -2.19 -2.58 8.80
N LEU A 49 -1.07 -1.91 9.08
CA LEU A 49 0.25 -2.52 9.10
C LEU A 49 0.36 -3.59 10.20
N PHE A 50 -0.09 -3.29 11.42
CA PHE A 50 -0.07 -4.26 12.53
C PHE A 50 -0.99 -5.45 12.27
N GLY A 51 -2.20 -5.18 11.75
CA GLY A 51 -3.12 -6.23 11.31
C GLY A 51 -2.49 -7.12 10.25
N ALA A 52 -1.94 -6.53 9.19
CA ALA A 52 -1.30 -7.26 8.10
C ALA A 52 -0.11 -8.12 8.61
N VAL A 53 0.75 -7.58 9.48
CA VAL A 53 1.85 -8.36 10.09
C VAL A 53 1.34 -9.53 10.93
N TYR A 54 0.26 -9.33 11.69
CA TYR A 54 -0.38 -10.41 12.46
C TYR A 54 -0.92 -11.50 11.53
N TYR A 55 -1.72 -11.15 10.50
CA TYR A 55 -2.28 -12.13 9.57
C TYR A 55 -1.21 -12.83 8.72
N TYR A 56 -0.11 -12.14 8.38
CA TYR A 56 1.02 -12.71 7.62
C TYR A 56 1.63 -13.94 8.31
N ARG A 57 1.68 -13.92 9.65
CA ARG A 57 2.22 -15.02 10.46
C ARG A 57 1.29 -16.23 10.47
N ASN A 58 -0.02 -16.00 10.43
CA ASN A 58 -1.05 -17.03 10.64
C ASN A 58 -1.58 -17.67 9.34
N TYR A 59 -1.57 -16.95 8.21
CA TYR A 59 -2.20 -17.42 6.96
C TYR A 59 -1.20 -17.57 5.81
N HIS A 60 -0.71 -18.78 5.62
CA HIS A 60 0.36 -19.09 4.65
C HIS A 60 -0.04 -18.82 3.20
N ASP A 61 -1.28 -19.17 2.83
CA ASP A 61 -1.80 -19.01 1.46
C ASP A 61 -2.01 -17.54 1.08
N LEU A 62 -2.17 -16.66 2.07
CA LEU A 62 -2.39 -15.22 1.89
C LEU A 62 -1.09 -14.40 1.97
N ARG A 63 0.08 -15.05 2.08
CA ARG A 63 1.32 -14.32 2.36
C ARG A 63 1.71 -13.33 1.27
N ILE A 64 1.44 -13.64 -0.01
CA ILE A 64 1.79 -12.73 -1.11
C ILE A 64 0.89 -11.50 -1.09
N SER A 65 -0.43 -11.67 -0.93
CA SER A 65 -1.37 -10.56 -0.84
C SER A 65 -1.07 -9.66 0.35
N ILE A 66 -0.85 -10.26 1.52
CA ILE A 66 -0.52 -9.53 2.74
C ILE A 66 0.83 -8.81 2.62
N LEU A 67 1.83 -9.42 1.96
CA LEU A 67 3.13 -8.79 1.73
C LEU A 67 3.02 -7.51 0.89
N LEU A 68 2.18 -7.54 -0.16
CA LEU A 68 1.90 -6.36 -0.99
C LEU A 68 1.21 -5.26 -0.19
N ILE A 69 0.23 -5.60 0.65
CA ILE A 69 -0.46 -4.65 1.54
C ILE A 69 0.53 -4.01 2.52
N ILE A 70 1.44 -4.81 3.11
CA ILE A 70 2.49 -4.31 4.01
C ILE A 70 3.39 -3.32 3.27
N ALA A 71 3.88 -3.68 2.08
CA ALA A 71 4.78 -2.84 1.30
C ALA A 71 4.10 -1.52 0.87
N GLY A 72 2.87 -1.59 0.36
CA GLY A 72 2.12 -0.40 -0.07
C GLY A 72 1.75 0.52 1.09
N THR A 73 1.22 -0.04 2.17
CA THR A 73 0.89 0.74 3.38
C THR A 73 2.14 1.39 3.98
N ALA A 74 3.26 0.66 4.06
CA ALA A 74 4.51 1.22 4.58
C ALA A 74 5.08 2.33 3.69
N GLY A 75 5.07 2.17 2.35
CA GLY A 75 5.55 3.20 1.43
C GLY A 75 4.80 4.53 1.59
N ASN A 76 3.47 4.49 1.60
CA ASN A 76 2.65 5.68 1.80
C ASN A 76 2.69 6.22 3.25
N LEU A 77 2.97 5.39 4.24
CA LEU A 77 3.16 5.84 5.63
C LEU A 77 4.49 6.59 5.80
N ILE A 78 5.56 6.14 5.15
CA ILE A 78 6.86 6.83 5.14
C ILE A 78 6.69 8.26 4.64
N ASP A 79 6.02 8.45 3.50
CA ASP A 79 5.79 9.79 2.95
C ASP A 79 5.03 10.68 3.93
N ARG A 80 3.96 10.16 4.54
CA ARG A 80 3.13 10.92 5.50
C ARG A 80 3.90 11.31 6.76
N LEU A 81 4.81 10.47 7.23
CA LEU A 81 5.64 10.75 8.40
C LEU A 81 6.74 11.78 8.10
N LEU A 82 7.33 11.74 6.89
CA LEU A 82 8.45 12.60 6.52
C LEU A 82 7.99 13.96 5.96
N PHE A 83 6.91 13.98 5.18
CA PHE A 83 6.49 15.13 4.39
C PHE A 83 5.09 15.64 4.71
N GLY A 84 4.26 14.82 5.37
CA GLY A 84 2.86 15.19 5.68
C GLY A 84 1.85 14.94 4.54
N PHE A 85 2.32 14.44 3.40
CA PHE A 85 1.51 14.10 2.22
C PHE A 85 2.13 12.91 1.49
N VAL A 86 1.40 12.33 0.53
CA VAL A 86 1.90 11.29 -0.39
C VAL A 86 2.15 11.90 -1.76
N ARG A 87 3.19 11.44 -2.47
CA ARG A 87 3.43 11.86 -3.85
C ARG A 87 2.83 10.86 -4.84
N ASP A 88 1.93 11.35 -5.69
CA ASP A 88 1.24 10.57 -6.72
C ASP A 88 1.70 11.01 -8.12
N PHE A 89 2.03 10.06 -8.99
CA PHE A 89 2.69 10.37 -10.28
C PHE A 89 2.19 9.54 -11.47
N ILE A 90 1.42 8.47 -11.24
CA ILE A 90 0.83 7.66 -12.30
C ILE A 90 -0.49 8.32 -12.70
N ASP A 91 -0.50 9.02 -13.83
CA ASP A 91 -1.66 9.72 -14.37
C ASP A 91 -2.23 8.99 -15.60
N LEU A 92 -3.41 8.40 -15.45
CA LEU A 92 -4.15 7.75 -16.53
C LEU A 92 -5.17 8.68 -17.22
N ARG A 93 -5.27 9.95 -16.81
CA ARG A 93 -6.19 10.99 -17.29
C ARG A 93 -7.68 10.79 -17.00
N PHE A 94 -8.17 9.56 -16.89
CA PHE A 94 -9.56 9.24 -16.56
C PHE A 94 -9.75 8.69 -15.14
N TRP A 95 -8.65 8.51 -14.40
CA TRP A 95 -8.62 7.95 -13.06
C TRP A 95 -7.77 8.87 -12.16
N PRO A 96 -8.06 8.99 -10.86
CA PRO A 96 -7.22 9.78 -9.95
C PRO A 96 -5.76 9.35 -10.03
N VAL A 97 -4.84 10.31 -9.96
CA VAL A 97 -3.40 10.03 -9.96
C VAL A 97 -3.05 9.17 -8.73
N PHE A 98 -2.18 8.18 -8.90
CA PHE A 98 -1.77 7.26 -7.85
C PHE A 98 -0.27 6.94 -7.94
N ASN A 99 0.23 6.08 -7.06
CA ASN A 99 1.62 5.64 -7.05
C ASN A 99 1.78 4.10 -7.00
N LEU A 100 3.02 3.62 -6.90
CA LEU A 100 3.29 2.19 -6.81
C LEU A 100 2.77 1.57 -5.51
N ALA A 101 2.92 2.25 -4.38
CA ALA A 101 2.35 1.81 -3.11
C ALA A 101 0.83 1.60 -3.17
N ASP A 102 0.08 2.47 -3.86
CA ASP A 102 -1.36 2.28 -4.09
C ASP A 102 -1.63 1.05 -4.95
N SER A 103 -0.83 0.85 -6.01
CA SER A 103 -0.93 -0.32 -6.88
C SER A 103 -0.69 -1.62 -6.09
N TYR A 104 0.29 -1.65 -5.19
CA TYR A 104 0.54 -2.79 -4.31
C TYR A 104 -0.65 -3.08 -3.41
N ASN A 105 -1.25 -2.05 -2.81
CA ASN A 105 -2.43 -2.22 -1.96
C ASN A 105 -3.63 -2.76 -2.74
N VAL A 106 -3.90 -2.25 -3.94
CA VAL A 106 -5.01 -2.72 -4.79
C VAL A 106 -4.79 -4.18 -5.21
N ILE A 107 -3.62 -4.52 -5.74
CA ILE A 107 -3.30 -5.90 -6.15
C ILE A 107 -3.32 -6.85 -4.94
N GLY A 108 -2.75 -6.43 -3.81
CA GLY A 108 -2.77 -7.18 -2.57
C GLY A 108 -4.18 -7.45 -2.07
N ALA A 109 -5.06 -6.44 -2.07
CA ALA A 109 -6.45 -6.58 -1.68
C ALA A 109 -7.23 -7.54 -2.61
N LEU A 110 -7.07 -7.40 -3.94
CA LEU A 110 -7.71 -8.28 -4.92
C LEU A 110 -7.26 -9.74 -4.75
N LEU A 111 -5.96 -9.97 -4.56
CA LEU A 111 -5.43 -11.31 -4.29
C LEU A 111 -5.93 -11.87 -2.96
N LEU A 112 -6.05 -11.05 -1.92
CA LEU A 112 -6.60 -11.46 -0.64
C LEU A 112 -8.04 -11.95 -0.80
N VAL A 113 -8.89 -11.16 -1.49
CA VAL A 113 -10.29 -11.52 -1.75
C VAL A 113 -10.37 -12.81 -2.57
N TYR A 114 -9.60 -12.92 -3.65
CA TYR A 114 -9.59 -14.10 -4.51
C TYR A 114 -9.20 -15.37 -3.75
N ILE A 115 -8.12 -15.34 -2.96
CA ILE A 115 -7.64 -16.54 -2.24
C ILE A 115 -8.56 -16.87 -1.05
N ALA A 116 -9.03 -15.87 -0.31
CA ALA A 116 -9.81 -16.09 0.89
C ALA A 116 -11.24 -16.56 0.60
N PHE A 117 -11.86 -16.08 -0.48
CA PHE A 117 -13.27 -16.32 -0.78
C PHE A 117 -13.50 -17.19 -2.00
N ILE A 118 -12.73 -17.05 -3.08
CA ILE A 118 -13.00 -17.77 -4.34
C ILE A 118 -12.30 -19.14 -4.31
N LYS A 119 -10.97 -19.15 -4.16
CA LYS A 119 -10.19 -20.40 -4.15
C LYS A 119 -10.56 -21.35 -3.02
N LYS A 120 -11.02 -20.81 -1.89
CA LYS A 120 -11.44 -21.62 -0.74
C LYS A 120 -12.77 -22.35 -1.00
N GLN A 121 -13.65 -21.83 -1.87
CA GLN A 121 -14.90 -22.49 -2.23
C GLN A 121 -14.73 -23.61 -3.28
N GLU A 122 -13.65 -23.57 -4.05
CA GLU A 122 -13.32 -24.59 -5.04
C GLU A 122 -12.66 -25.85 -4.44
N LYS A 123 -12.33 -25.81 -3.14
CA LYS A 123 -11.83 -26.95 -2.36
C LYS A 123 -12.92 -27.53 -1.48
#